data_AF-A0A920ECC7-F1
#
_entry.id   AF-A0A920ECC7-F1
#
_cell.length_a   1.000
_cell.length_b   1.000
_cell.length_c   1.000
_cell.angle_alpha   90.00
_cell.angle_beta   90.00
_cell.angle_gamma   90.00
#
_symmetry.space_group_name_H-M   'P 1'
#
loop_
_entity.id
_entity.type
_entity.pdbx_description
1 polymer ?
#
loop_
_entity_poly.entity_id
_entity_poly.type
_entity_poly.pdbx_seq_one_letter_code
_entity_poly.pdbx_strand_id
1 'polypeptide(L)' 'MNEDDGYLMTFVYAGDTNTSYLSILDASNISAEPLAEIHIPQRVQGFHGTWISDS' A
#
# COMPACT_ATOMS: atom_id res chain seq x y z
N MET A 1 -0.65 22.52 -4.39
CA MET A 1 -0.89 21.15 -4.86
C MET A 1 0.40 20.73 -5.50
N ASN A 2 1.16 19.90 -4.80
CA ASN A 2 2.38 19.30 -5.33
C ASN A 2 2.02 17.97 -6.00
N GLU A 3 2.91 17.44 -6.84
CA GLU A 3 2.69 16.19 -7.58
C GLU A 3 2.37 15.00 -6.66
N ASP A 4 2.94 15.00 -5.45
CA ASP A 4 2.89 13.96 -4.44
C ASP A 4 1.90 14.24 -3.29
N ASP A 5 1.02 15.23 -3.47
CA ASP A 5 -0.07 15.53 -2.53
C ASP A 5 -1.15 14.43 -2.61
N GLY A 6 -0.91 13.31 -1.92
CA GLY A 6 -1.75 12.12 -1.98
C GLY A 6 -1.19 10.91 -1.24
N TYR A 7 -1.57 9.72 -1.71
CA TYR A 7 -1.25 8.45 -1.05
C TYR A 7 -0.52 7.50 -1.98
N LEU A 8 0.47 6.79 -1.45
CA LEU A 8 1.06 5.62 -2.10
C LEU A 8 0.44 4.36 -1.49
N MET A 9 -0.03 3.45 -2.34
CA MET A 9 -0.57 2.16 -1.93
C MET A 9 0.23 1.01 -2.51
N THR A 10 0.62 0.04 -1.68
CA THR A 10 1.39 -1.12 -2.14
C THR A 10 1.12 -2.37 -1.30
N PHE A 11 1.20 -3.55 -1.92
CA PHE A 11 1.13 -4.82 -1.19
C PHE A 11 2.51 -5.17 -0.63
N VAL A 12 2.56 -5.51 0.66
CA VAL A 12 3.74 -6.05 1.32
C VAL A 12 3.53 -7.54 1.60
N TYR A 13 4.55 -8.35 1.31
CA TYR A 13 4.57 -9.76 1.69
C TYR A 13 5.29 -9.93 3.03
N ALA A 14 4.55 -10.40 4.04
CA ALA A 14 5.08 -10.76 5.35
C ALA A 14 5.50 -12.23 5.33
N GLY A 15 6.80 -12.47 5.12
CA GLY A 15 7.35 -13.80 4.89
C GLY A 15 7.37 -14.72 6.12
N ASP A 16 7.32 -14.13 7.31
CA ASP A 16 7.25 -14.81 8.60
C ASP A 16 5.88 -15.45 8.86
N THR A 17 4.79 -14.76 8.49
CA THR A 17 3.42 -15.26 8.63
C THR A 17 2.87 -15.88 7.35
N ASN A 18 3.59 -15.78 6.23
CA ASN A 18 3.14 -16.15 4.89
C ASN A 18 1.80 -15.46 4.52
N THR A 19 1.64 -14.20 4.93
CA THR A 19 0.48 -13.36 4.63
C THR A 19 0.91 -12.11 3.87
N SER A 20 -0.06 -11.26 3.51
CA SER A 20 0.21 -9.95 2.93
C SER A 20 -0.62 -8.89 3.62
N TYR A 21 -0.27 -7.63 3.40
CA TYR A 21 -1.11 -6.49 3.74
C TYR A 21 -0.99 -5.41 2.68
N LEU A 22 -2.04 -4.62 2.52
CA LEU A 22 -2.00 -3.39 1.74
C LEU A 22 -1.54 -2.26 2.66
N SER A 23 -0.37 -1.68 2.39
CA SER A 23 0.16 -0.53 3.11
C SER A 23 -0.26 0.76 2.40
N ILE A 24 -0.77 1.72 3.17
CA ILE A 24 -1.12 3.06 2.70
C ILE A 24 -0.17 4.06 3.36
N LEU A 25 0.59 4.79 2.54
CA LEU A 25 1.60 5.74 2.99
C LEU A 25 1.24 7.16 2.54
N ASP A 26 1.75 8.15 3.27
CA ASP A 26 1.86 9.53 2.78
C ASP A 26 2.86 9.55 1.61
N ALA A 27 2.39 9.91 0.41
CA ALA A 27 3.25 9.90 -0.78
C ALA A 27 4.38 10.93 -0.69
N SER A 28 4.21 12.01 0.07
CA SER A 28 5.23 13.04 0.27
C SER A 28 6.30 12.65 1.31
N ASN A 29 6.08 11.58 2.10
CA ASN A 29 7.01 11.12 3.12
C ASN A 29 6.96 9.60 3.36
N ILE A 30 7.41 8.82 2.36
CA ILE A 30 7.41 7.35 2.41
C ILE A 30 8.32 6.73 3.49
N SER A 31 9.16 7.53 4.16
CA SER A 31 10.05 7.05 5.23
C SER A 31 9.40 7.09 6.62
N ALA A 32 8.24 7.74 6.75
CA ALA A 32 7.45 7.72 7.97
C ALA A 32 6.75 6.38 8.19
N GLU A 33 6.11 6.22 9.35
CA GLU A 33 5.23 5.07 9.58
C GLU A 33 4.04 5.09 8.61
N PRO A 34 3.55 3.92 8.16
CA PRO A 34 2.34 3.83 7.33
C PRO A 34 1.15 4.52 7.99
N LEU A 35 0.32 5.18 7.19
CA LEU A 35 -0.94 5.77 7.64
C LEU A 35 -1.96 4.69 8.00
N ALA A 36 -1.94 3.57 7.27
CA ALA A 36 -2.77 2.41 7.53
C ALA A 36 -2.16 1.12 6.94
N GLU A 37 -2.50 -0.01 7.54
CA GLU A 37 -2.23 -1.34 7.02
C GLU A 37 -3.52 -2.18 7.02
N ILE A 38 -3.87 -2.75 5.87
CA ILE A 38 -5.05 -3.61 5.72
C ILE A 38 -4.55 -5.05 5.58
N HIS A 39 -4.74 -5.84 6.64
CA HIS A 39 -4.22 -7.20 6.71
C HIS A 39 -5.03 -8.18 5.85
N ILE A 40 -4.32 -9.01 5.08
CA ILE A 40 -4.89 -10.01 4.18
C ILE A 40 -4.36 -11.38 4.63
N PRO A 41 -5.24 -12.33 5.04
CA PRO A 41 -4.83 -13.60 5.66
C PRO A 41 -4.24 -14.62 4.66
N GLN A 42 -3.71 -14.15 3.53
CA GLN A 42 -3.09 -14.96 2.49
C GLN A 42 -2.06 -14.12 1.72
N ARG A 43 -1.09 -14.79 1.11
CA ARG A 43 -0.06 -14.16 0.27
C ARG A 43 -0.67 -13.60 -1.03
N VAL A 44 -0.38 -12.34 -1.32
CA VAL A 44 -0.73 -11.68 -2.60
C VAL A 44 0.49 -11.64 -3.51
N GLN A 45 0.33 -12.07 -4.76
CA GLN A 45 1.33 -11.91 -5.83
C GLN A 45 0.68 -11.17 -7.00
N GLY A 46 1.28 -10.08 -7.45
CA GLY A 46 0.75 -9.23 -8.51
C GLY A 46 1.78 -8.92 -9.59
N PHE A 47 1.39 -8.06 -10.53
CA PHE A 47 2.29 -7.49 -11.54
C PHE A 47 2.12 -5.97 -11.59
N HIS A 48 1.01 -5.48 -12.14
CA HIS A 48 0.66 -4.06 -12.13
C HIS A 48 -0.73 -3.87 -11.51
N GLY A 49 -0.95 -2.71 -10.89
CA GLY A 49 -2.24 -2.26 -10.38
C GLY A 49 -2.46 -0.79 -10.73
N THR A 50 -3.73 -0.37 -10.76
CA THR A 50 -4.11 1.03 -10.95
C THR A 50 -5.16 1.41 -9.92
N TRP A 51 -5.13 2.66 -9.48
CA TRP A 51 -6.23 3.29 -8.76
C TRP A 51 -7.17 3.96 -9.78
N ILE A 52 -8.47 3.94 -9.48
CA ILE A 52 -9.51 4.64 -10.24
C ILE A 52 -10.45 5.25 -9.20
N SER A 53 -10.76 6.54 -9.33
CA SER A 53 -11.74 7.20 -8.47
C SER A 53 -13.15 6.66 -8.70
N ASP A 54 -14.00 6.77 -7.68
CA ASP A 54 -15.41 6.36 -7.71
C ASP A 54 -16.21 7.05 -8.84
N SER A 55 -16.01 8.35 -9.04
CA SER A 55 -16.59 9.15 -10.13
C SER A 55 -15.97 10.55 -10.16
#